data_AF-A0A090S6V1-F1
#
_entry.id   AF-A0A090S6V1-F1
#
_cell.length_a   1.000
_cell.length_b   1.000
_cell.length_c   1.000
_cell.angle_alpha   90.00
_cell.angle_beta   90.00
_cell.angle_gamma   90.00
#
_symmetry.space_group_name_H-M   'P 1'
#
loop_
_entity.id
_entity.type
_entity.pdbx_description
1 polymer ?
#
loop_
_entity_poly.entity_id
_entity_poly.type
_entity_poly.pdbx_seq_one_letter_code
_entity_poly.pdbx_strand_id
1 'polypeptide(L)'
;MLGIGIGGTAEKAAVLAKESLMEHIDIQELIDRGPQNAEEELRLDIFNRVNKLGIGAQGLGGLTTVVDVKIKTAPTHAASKPVCMIPNCAATRHVHFTLDGTGPAELTPPKLEEWQRLLGKRVRTRAVLTLMRSPKKTFKSGKQARQCS
;
A
#
# COMPACT_ATOMS: atom_id res chain seq x y z
N MET A 1 -0.29 -1.69 0.46
CA MET A 1 -0.50 -2.62 1.58
C MET A 1 0.71 -3.54 1.69
N LEU A 2 0.98 -4.09 2.87
CA LEU A 2 1.99 -5.14 3.05
C LEU A 2 1.27 -6.45 3.40
N GLY A 3 1.57 -7.52 2.67
CA GLY A 3 1.12 -8.87 3.00
C GLY A 3 2.28 -9.68 3.55
N ILE A 4 2.06 -10.37 4.66
CA ILE A 4 3.09 -11.13 5.37
C ILE A 4 2.57 -12.55 5.63
N GLY A 5 3.36 -13.55 5.22
CA GLY A 5 3.11 -14.96 5.51
C GLY A 5 4.15 -15.48 6.48
N ILE A 6 3.72 -16.18 7.54
CA ILE A 6 4.61 -16.72 8.58
C ILE A 6 4.36 -18.22 8.76
N GLY A 7 5.41 -19.03 8.68
CA GLY A 7 5.35 -20.48 8.88
C GLY A 7 5.01 -21.27 7.61
N GLY A 8 4.67 -22.55 7.79
CA GLY A 8 4.67 -23.54 6.72
C GLY A 8 6.06 -23.81 6.14
N THR A 9 6.14 -24.19 4.87
CA THR A 9 7.39 -24.19 4.10
C THR A 9 7.69 -22.79 3.56
N ALA A 10 8.88 -22.58 2.97
CA ALA A 10 9.23 -21.30 2.36
C ALA A 10 8.23 -20.87 1.26
N GLU A 11 7.80 -21.83 0.44
CA GLU A 11 6.81 -21.63 -0.61
C GLU A 11 5.44 -21.30 0.00
N LYS A 12 5.06 -22.00 1.08
CA LYS A 12 3.79 -21.74 1.75
C LYS A 12 3.74 -20.35 2.37
N ALA A 13 4.84 -19.87 2.96
CA ALA A 13 4.91 -18.49 3.47
C ALA A 13 4.68 -17.46 2.35
N ALA A 14 5.24 -17.69 1.15
CA ALA A 14 5.00 -16.80 0.00
C ALA A 14 3.54 -16.83 -0.47
N VAL A 15 2.92 -18.01 -0.52
CA VAL A 15 1.50 -18.17 -0.83
C VAL A 15 0.62 -17.43 0.18
N LEU A 16 0.87 -17.61 1.48
CA LEU A 16 0.12 -16.94 2.55
C LEU A 16 0.26 -15.41 2.47
N ALA A 17 1.47 -14.91 2.22
CA ALA A 17 1.71 -13.48 2.03
C ALA A 17 0.87 -12.94 0.86
N LYS A 18 0.83 -13.66 -0.26
CA LYS A 18 0.04 -13.28 -1.44
C LYS A 18 -1.46 -13.35 -1.18
N GLU A 19 -1.94 -14.40 -0.50
CA GLU A 19 -3.34 -14.58 -0.14
C GLU A 19 -3.84 -13.51 0.84
N SER A 20 -2.99 -13.07 1.77
CA SER A 20 -3.34 -12.03 2.75
C SER A 20 -3.66 -10.68 2.09
N LEU A 21 -3.07 -10.40 0.92
CA LEU A 21 -3.28 -9.16 0.17
C LEU A 21 -4.65 -9.07 -0.51
N MET A 22 -5.42 -10.16 -0.53
CA MET A 22 -6.76 -10.21 -1.11
C MET A 22 -7.84 -9.81 -0.10
N GLU A 23 -7.47 -9.58 1.17
CA GLU A 23 -8.41 -9.14 2.20
C GLU A 23 -8.76 -7.65 2.06
N HIS A 24 -9.94 -7.30 2.57
CA HIS A 24 -10.39 -5.91 2.65
C HIS A 24 -9.48 -5.09 3.59
N ILE A 25 -9.34 -3.80 3.28
CA ILE A 25 -8.61 -2.86 4.13
C ILE A 25 -9.45 -2.62 5.39
N ASP A 26 -8.93 -3.04 6.55
CA ASP A 26 -9.65 -3.02 7.83
C ASP A 26 -8.79 -2.47 8.99
N ILE A 27 -7.60 -1.94 8.70
CA ILE A 27 -6.66 -1.49 9.75
C ILE A 27 -7.26 -0.42 10.66
N GLN A 28 -8.14 0.45 10.13
CA GLN A 28 -8.78 1.49 10.93
C GLN A 28 -9.81 0.91 11.90
N GLU A 29 -10.61 -0.05 11.43
CA GLU A 29 -11.55 -0.80 12.28
C GLU A 29 -10.78 -1.58 13.36
N LEU A 30 -9.61 -2.13 13.02
CA LEU A 30 -8.74 -2.81 13.98
C LEU A 30 -8.18 -1.85 15.03
N ILE A 31 -7.79 -0.63 14.64
CA ILE A 31 -7.35 0.41 15.58
C ILE A 31 -8.47 0.78 16.54
N ASP A 32 -9.68 0.98 16.03
CA ASP A 32 -10.84 1.42 16.82
C ASP A 32 -11.31 0.33 17.81
N ARG A 33 -11.31 -0.94 17.37
CA ARG A 33 -11.69 -2.09 18.20
C ARG A 33 -10.59 -2.53 19.17
N GLY A 34 -9.33 -2.30 18.80
CA GLY A 34 -8.16 -2.84 19.49
C GLY A 34 -7.86 -4.32 19.14
N PRO A 35 -6.59 -4.74 19.21
CA PRO A 35 -6.17 -6.08 18.85
C PRO A 35 -6.63 -7.11 19.90
N GLN A 36 -7.01 -8.30 19.44
CA GLN A 36 -7.48 -9.41 20.28
C GLN A 36 -6.51 -10.59 20.30
N ASN A 37 -5.47 -10.57 19.47
CA ASN A 37 -4.47 -11.61 19.38
C ASN A 37 -3.11 -11.04 18.96
N ALA A 38 -2.05 -11.85 19.12
CA ALA A 38 -0.68 -11.45 18.81
C ALA A 38 -0.46 -11.08 17.34
N GLU A 39 -1.23 -11.65 16.40
CA GLU A 39 -1.12 -11.31 14.97
C GLU A 39 -1.65 -9.91 14.70
N GLU A 40 -2.79 -9.56 15.30
CA GLU A 40 -3.37 -8.22 15.24
C GLU A 40 -2.49 -7.17 15.92
N GLU A 41 -1.90 -7.49 17.08
CA GLU A 41 -0.90 -6.63 17.72
C GLU A 41 0.29 -6.37 16.80
N LEU A 42 0.80 -7.42 16.16
CA LEU A 42 1.91 -7.33 15.21
C LEU A 42 1.54 -6.50 13.96
N ARG A 43 0.31 -6.64 13.45
CA ARG A 43 -0.20 -5.81 12.35
C ARG A 43 -0.13 -4.33 12.71
N LEU A 44 -0.62 -3.95 13.89
CA LEU A 44 -0.61 -2.57 14.37
C LEU A 44 0.81 -2.05 14.63
N ASP A 45 1.69 -2.84 15.24
CA ASP A 45 3.09 -2.46 15.45
C ASP A 45 3.80 -2.13 14.13
N ILE A 46 3.69 -3.03 13.14
CA ILE A 46 4.32 -2.84 11.83
C ILE A 46 3.72 -1.62 11.12
N PHE A 47 2.40 -1.46 11.12
CA PHE A 47 1.73 -0.31 10.51
C PHE A 47 2.25 1.01 11.08
N ASN A 48 2.28 1.13 12.41
CA ASN A 48 2.73 2.32 13.09
C ASN A 48 4.22 2.61 12.84
N ARG A 49 5.07 1.58 12.92
CA ARG A 49 6.52 1.73 12.70
C ARG A 49 6.84 2.17 11.28
N VAL A 50 6.21 1.55 10.28
CA VAL A 50 6.47 1.86 8.86
C VAL A 50 6.00 3.28 8.50
N ASN A 51 4.84 3.70 9.01
CA ASN A 51 4.37 5.07 8.79
C ASN A 51 5.20 6.11 9.55
N LYS A 52 5.72 5.78 10.74
CA LYS A 52 6.63 6.64 11.51
C LYS A 52 7.97 6.89 10.82
N LEU A 53 8.39 6.06 9.86
CA LEU A 53 9.61 6.29 9.06
C LEU A 53 9.54 7.57 8.21
N GLY A 54 8.34 8.10 7.94
CA GLY A 54 8.17 9.35 7.20
C GLY A 54 8.52 9.27 5.71
N ILE A 55 8.68 8.06 5.16
CA ILE A 55 9.00 7.82 3.75
C ILE A 55 7.88 8.35 2.85
N GLY A 56 6.63 8.16 3.26
CA GLY A 56 5.44 8.63 2.54
C GLY A 56 5.20 7.91 1.22
N ALA A 57 4.11 8.28 0.56
CA ALA A 57 3.74 7.69 -0.72
C ALA A 57 4.84 7.94 -1.77
N GLN A 58 5.22 6.88 -2.50
CA GLN A 58 6.27 6.89 -3.53
C GLN A 58 7.66 7.36 -3.04
N GLY A 59 7.89 7.43 -1.72
CA GLY A 59 9.16 7.93 -1.17
C GLY A 59 9.32 9.45 -1.26
N LEU A 60 8.22 10.19 -1.44
CA LEU A 60 8.23 11.65 -1.56
C LEU A 60 8.14 12.38 -0.20
N GLY A 61 8.25 11.64 0.90
CA GLY A 61 7.95 12.11 2.24
C GLY A 61 6.45 12.14 2.52
N GLY A 62 6.08 12.04 3.80
CA GLY A 62 4.68 12.15 4.22
C GLY A 62 4.33 11.24 5.39
N LEU A 63 3.06 11.25 5.78
CA LEU A 63 2.55 10.51 6.94
C LEU A 63 2.27 9.04 6.64
N THR A 64 1.87 8.72 5.40
CA THR A 64 1.38 7.39 5.05
C THR A 64 2.30 6.75 4.01
N THR A 65 3.07 5.77 4.46
CA THR A 65 3.87 4.87 3.62
C THR A 65 3.08 3.60 3.29
N VAL A 66 2.33 3.06 4.27
CA VAL A 66 1.50 1.87 4.13
C VAL A 66 0.06 2.17 4.53
N VAL A 67 -0.86 1.63 3.73
CA VAL A 67 -2.31 1.79 3.94
C VAL A 67 -2.89 0.69 4.82
N ASP A 68 -2.31 -0.51 4.80
CA ASP A 68 -2.69 -1.66 5.64
C ASP A 68 -1.51 -2.66 5.68
N VAL A 69 -1.48 -3.49 6.72
CA VAL A 69 -0.59 -4.64 6.92
C VAL A 69 -1.46 -5.85 7.21
N LYS A 70 -1.32 -6.92 6.41
CA LYS A 70 -2.03 -8.19 6.54
C LYS A 70 -1.06 -9.30 6.88
N ILE A 71 -1.44 -10.17 7.83
CA ILE A 71 -0.62 -11.28 8.29
C ILE A 71 -1.45 -12.55 8.20
N LYS A 72 -0.90 -13.60 7.58
CA LYS A 72 -1.43 -14.96 7.65
C LYS A 72 -0.35 -15.90 8.16
N THR A 73 -0.73 -16.80 9.05
CA THR A 73 0.20 -17.74 9.67
C THR A 73 -0.19 -19.19 9.37
N ALA A 74 0.80 -20.07 9.38
CA ALA A 74 0.59 -21.52 9.33
C ALA A 74 1.55 -22.23 10.30
N PRO A 75 1.18 -23.42 10.79
CA PRO A 75 2.08 -24.25 11.58
C PRO A 75 3.39 -24.52 10.83
N THR A 76 4.51 -24.58 11.55
CA THR A 76 5.84 -24.86 10.98
C THR A 76 6.65 -25.73 11.93
N HIS A 77 7.64 -26.45 11.39
CA HIS A 77 8.57 -27.23 12.19
C HIS A 77 9.40 -26.31 13.10
N ALA A 78 9.65 -26.70 14.36
CA ALA A 78 10.34 -25.84 15.33
C ALA A 78 11.73 -25.37 14.86
N ALA A 79 12.42 -26.18 14.05
CA ALA A 79 13.73 -25.82 13.48
C ALA A 79 13.67 -24.85 12.29
N SER A 80 12.49 -24.56 11.74
CA SER A 80 12.31 -23.72 10.55
C SER A 80 11.15 -22.75 10.73
N LYS A 81 11.38 -21.44 10.64
CA LYS A 81 10.32 -20.43 10.68
C LYS A 81 10.39 -19.51 9.45
N PRO A 82 9.87 -19.96 8.30
CA PRO A 82 9.86 -19.13 7.09
C PRO A 82 8.98 -17.90 7.28
N VAL A 83 9.41 -16.76 6.75
CA VAL A 83 8.65 -15.52 6.70
C VAL A 83 8.78 -14.92 5.31
N CYS A 84 7.66 -14.56 4.68
CA CYS A 84 7.64 -13.88 3.40
C CYS A 84 6.85 -12.57 3.52
N MET A 85 7.33 -11.50 2.89
CA MET A 85 6.65 -10.22 2.81
C MET A 85 6.51 -9.81 1.34
N ILE A 86 5.28 -9.48 0.94
CA ILE A 86 4.95 -9.05 -0.42
C ILE A 86 4.26 -7.69 -0.34
N PRO A 87 4.82 -6.62 -0.93
CA PRO A 87 4.14 -5.35 -1.03
C PRO A 87 3.08 -5.37 -2.15
N ASN A 88 1.91 -4.80 -1.88
CA ASN A 88 0.91 -4.48 -2.90
C ASN A 88 0.98 -3.00 -3.27
N CYS A 89 1.03 -2.73 -4.58
CA CYS A 89 1.18 -1.41 -5.16
C CYS A 89 -0.13 -0.61 -5.13
N ALA A 90 -0.10 0.67 -5.53
CA ALA A 90 -1.28 1.53 -5.68
C ALA A 90 -2.35 0.96 -6.63
N ALA A 91 -1.98 0.06 -7.55
CA ALA A 91 -2.91 -0.64 -8.44
C ALA A 91 -3.50 -1.91 -7.78
N THR A 92 -4.15 -1.75 -6.62
CA THR A 92 -4.80 -2.85 -5.89
C THR A 92 -6.09 -3.29 -6.61
N ARG A 93 -5.98 -4.19 -7.58
CA ARG A 93 -7.10 -4.68 -8.39
C ARG A 93 -7.50 -6.10 -7.97
N HIS A 94 -8.62 -6.21 -7.25
CA HIS A 94 -9.27 -7.48 -6.92
C HIS A 94 -10.78 -7.26 -6.82
N VAL A 95 -11.57 -8.32 -7.02
CA VAL A 95 -13.04 -8.28 -6.92
C VAL A 95 -13.51 -9.54 -6.22
N HIS A 96 -14.42 -9.38 -5.26
CA HIS A 96 -15.13 -10.48 -4.62
C HIS A 96 -16.59 -10.42 -5.07
N PHE A 97 -17.12 -11.55 -5.52
CA PHE A 97 -18.54 -11.68 -5.86
C PHE A 97 -19.01 -13.09 -5.49
N THR A 98 -20.29 -13.22 -5.22
CA THR A 98 -20.95 -14.50 -4.94
C THR A 98 -21.93 -14.78 -6.07
N LEU A 99 -21.92 -16.00 -6.58
CA LEU A 99 -22.89 -16.45 -7.57
C LEU A 99 -24.06 -17.13 -6.86
N ASP A 100 -25.27 -16.61 -7.05
CA ASP A 100 -26.53 -17.14 -6.51
C ASP A 100 -27.33 -17.94 -7.57
N GLY A 101 -26.81 -18.00 -8.80
CA GLY A 101 -27.43 -18.72 -9.92
C GLY A 101 -28.46 -17.90 -10.71
N THR A 102 -28.67 -16.62 -10.39
CA THR A 102 -29.67 -15.79 -11.11
C THR A 102 -29.15 -15.18 -12.41
N GLY A 103 -27.85 -15.30 -12.70
CA GLY A 103 -27.26 -14.77 -13.93
C GLY A 103 -25.75 -14.50 -13.83
N PRO A 104 -25.18 -13.83 -14.85
CA PRO A 104 -23.80 -13.37 -14.81
C PRO A 104 -23.61 -12.26 -13.78
N ALA A 105 -22.42 -12.17 -13.17
CA ALA A 105 -22.07 -11.07 -12.29
C ALA A 105 -21.89 -9.77 -13.09
N GLU A 106 -22.64 -8.72 -12.73
CA GLU A 106 -22.56 -7.42 -13.38
C GLU A 106 -21.81 -6.44 -12.47
N LEU A 107 -20.65 -5.95 -12.93
CA LEU A 107 -19.79 -5.02 -12.18
C LEU A 107 -19.98 -3.61 -12.73
N THR A 108 -20.73 -2.77 -12.01
CA THR A 108 -20.93 -1.37 -12.39
C THR A 108 -19.71 -0.52 -12.01
N PRO A 109 -19.12 0.24 -12.94
CA PRO A 109 -18.05 1.18 -12.61
C PRO A 109 -18.54 2.22 -11.59
N PRO A 110 -17.68 2.67 -10.66
CA PRO A 110 -18.03 3.70 -9.70
C PRO A 110 -18.35 5.02 -10.43
N LYS A 111 -19.26 5.79 -9.85
CA LYS A 111 -19.67 7.10 -10.39
C LYS A 111 -18.51 8.08 -10.32
N LEU A 112 -18.35 8.91 -11.35
CA LEU A 112 -17.22 9.85 -11.43
C LEU A 112 -17.28 10.91 -10.32
N GLU A 113 -18.48 11.21 -9.84
CA GLU A 113 -18.77 12.20 -8.81
C GLU A 113 -18.29 11.77 -7.41
N GLU A 114 -18.07 10.46 -7.19
CA GLU A 114 -17.53 9.91 -5.93
C GLU A 114 -16.02 10.15 -5.79
N TRP A 115 -15.34 10.49 -6.89
CA TRP A 115 -13.94 10.88 -6.86
C TRP A 115 -13.81 12.30 -6.28
N GLN A 116 -12.96 12.46 -5.26
CA GLN A 116 -12.67 13.78 -4.71
C GLN A 116 -12.19 14.71 -5.82
N ARG A 117 -12.87 15.86 -5.98
CA ARG A 117 -12.50 16.90 -6.93
C ARG A 117 -11.16 17.50 -6.52
N LEU A 118 -10.06 16.97 -7.06
CA LEU A 118 -8.72 17.49 -6.82
C LEU A 118 -8.61 18.90 -7.44
N LEU A 119 -8.69 19.94 -6.60
CA LEU A 119 -8.39 21.31 -7.00
C LEU A 119 -6.88 21.41 -7.25
N GLY A 120 -6.47 21.20 -8.51
CA GLY A 120 -5.07 21.22 -8.90
C GLY A 120 -4.38 22.54 -8.53
N LYS A 121 -3.34 22.48 -7.71
CA LYS A 121 -2.40 23.60 -7.56
C LYS A 121 -1.63 23.78 -8.87
N ARG A 122 -1.36 25.03 -9.24
CA ARG A 122 -0.61 25.39 -10.47
C ARG A 122 0.68 24.59 -10.58
N VAL A 123 0.76 23.74 -11.60
CA VAL A 123 1.99 23.07 -12.01
C VAL A 123 2.71 23.97 -13.00
N ARG A 124 4.02 24.19 -12.83
CA ARG A 124 4.80 24.94 -13.82
C ARG A 124 5.00 24.07 -15.07
N THR A 125 4.45 24.52 -16.19
CA THR A 125 4.76 23.95 -17.51
C THR A 125 6.16 24.39 -17.93
N ARG A 126 7.03 23.45 -18.29
CA ARG A 126 8.34 23.76 -18.89
C ARG A 126 8.34 23.24 -20.32
N ALA A 127 8.47 24.15 -21.29
CA ALA A 127 8.71 23.77 -22.68
C ALA A 127 10.09 23.11 -22.76
N VAL A 128 10.12 21.82 -23.12
CA VAL A 128 11.35 21.09 -23.42
C VAL A 128 11.65 21.29 -24.91
N LEU A 129 11.96 22.54 -25.29
CA LEU A 129 12.44 22.83 -26.64
C LEU A 129 13.92 23.21 -26.51
N THR A 130 14.78 22.35 -27.08
CA THR A 130 16.24 22.52 -27.20
C THR A 130 17.06 22.18 -25.94
N LEU A 131 17.49 20.91 -25.83
CA LEU A 131 18.51 20.46 -24.87
C LEU A 131 19.91 20.78 -25.40
N MET A 132 20.30 22.06 -25.41
CA MET A 132 21.72 22.41 -25.31
C MET A 132 22.06 22.44 -23.82
N ARG A 133 23.06 21.65 -23.39
CA ARG A 133 23.49 21.48 -21.99
C ARG A 133 23.85 22.84 -21.34
N SER A 134 22.85 23.56 -20.84
CA SER A 134 23.03 24.69 -19.92
C SER A 134 23.27 24.14 -18.51
N PRO A 135 24.15 24.76 -17.69
CA PRO A 135 24.55 24.21 -16.40
C PRO A 135 23.33 24.00 -15.50
N LYS A 136 23.21 22.78 -14.95
CA LYS A 136 22.19 22.41 -13.97
C LYS A 136 22.24 23.40 -12.80
N LYS A 137 21.38 24.43 -12.82
CA LYS A 137 21.13 25.24 -11.62
C LYS A 137 20.72 24.28 -10.50
N THR A 138 21.26 24.54 -9.32
CA THR A 138 21.27 23.72 -8.10
C THR A 138 19.88 23.27 -7.64
N PHE A 139 19.36 22.20 -8.23
CA PHE A 139 18.23 21.47 -7.66
C PHE A 139 18.75 20.52 -6.57
N LYS A 140 18.35 20.78 -5.32
CA LYS A 140 18.52 19.82 -4.23
C LYS A 140 17.51 18.69 -4.40
N SER A 141 17.93 17.45 -4.16
CA SER A 141 17.06 16.27 -4.16
C SER A 141 15.85 16.50 -3.24
N GLY A 142 14.67 16.03 -3.66
CA GLY A 142 13.43 16.13 -2.89
C GLY A 142 12.66 17.46 -2.96
N LYS A 143 13.15 18.50 -3.65
CA LYS A 143 12.37 19.74 -3.84
C LYS A 143 11.48 19.67 -5.10
N GLN A 144 10.16 19.61 -4.91
CA GLN A 144 9.23 20.20 -5.90
C GLN A 144 9.44 21.73 -5.86
N ALA A 145 9.66 22.36 -7.01
CA ALA A 145 10.09 23.76 -7.09
C ALA A 145 9.10 24.73 -6.42
N ARG A 146 9.37 25.11 -5.17
CA ARG A 146 8.70 26.22 -4.48
C ARG A 146 9.35 27.53 -4.91
N GLN A 147 8.54 28.47 -5.39
CA GLN A 147 8.98 29.81 -5.78
C GLN A 147 9.31 30.60 -4.50
N CYS A 148 10.54 31.13 -4.40
CA CYS A 148 10.82 32.21 -3.47
C CYS A 148 9.94 33.41 -3.86
N SER A 149 9.27 33.97 -2.85
CA SER A 149 8.56 35.25 -2.84
C SER A 149 9.39 36.39 -3.41
#